data_AF-A0A9E2Z5P1-F1
#
_entry.id   AF-A0A9E2Z5P1-F1
#
_cell.length_a   1.000
_cell.length_b   1.000
_cell.length_c   1.000
_cell.angle_alpha   90.00
_cell.angle_beta   90.00
_cell.angle_gamma   90.00
#
_symmetry.space_group_name_H-M   'P 1'
#
loop_
_entity.id
_entity.type
_entity.pdbx_description
1 polymer ?
#
loop_
_entity_poly.entity_id
_entity_poly.type
_entity_poly.pdbx_seq_one_letter_code
_entity_poly.pdbx_strand_id
1 'polypeptide(L)'
;MTSTITPGADSRPGRERGLGNGVAAGSCLEPSTEHAEFRTFGATGVPIQVTVRPQGAHVARSRSALPAADLARTVVFAAFIAVLGIFPGVYVGGSAVPIVVQNMGPLLAGSILGARRGAVCLLLFLVLVALGFPVLSGGRGGLAVFAGPTGGFILGWAASAAVAGLLVRRALPRPGLPTLVLACVAGAAMDYLVGVPYWGAVIGDFGAAAKQSLVFLPGDAAKVVLAAVVAAIVHRALPQTGGPQVGARQAGDRAEAEGP
;
A
#
# COMPACT_ATOMS: atom_id res chain seq x y z
N MET A 1 -82.70 0.88 -14.58
CA MET A 1 -82.75 2.31 -14.93
C MET A 1 -83.31 3.08 -13.75
N THR A 2 -82.46 3.57 -12.86
CA THR A 2 -82.84 4.51 -11.79
C THR A 2 -81.61 5.36 -11.48
N SER A 3 -81.69 6.63 -11.89
CA SER A 3 -80.76 7.71 -11.54
C SER A 3 -80.80 7.98 -10.04
N THR A 4 -79.71 8.49 -9.48
CA THR A 4 -79.77 9.69 -8.63
C THR A 4 -78.45 10.45 -8.75
N ILE A 5 -78.57 11.74 -9.05
CA ILE A 5 -77.52 12.73 -9.25
C ILE A 5 -77.29 13.46 -7.92
N THR A 6 -76.04 13.75 -7.59
CA THR A 6 -75.70 14.93 -6.76
C THR A 6 -74.32 15.45 -7.17
N PRO A 7 -74.16 16.73 -7.55
CA PRO A 7 -72.86 17.34 -7.82
C PRO A 7 -72.42 18.26 -6.68
N GLY A 8 -71.11 18.36 -6.46
CA GLY A 8 -70.49 19.32 -5.56
C GLY A 8 -68.98 19.28 -5.70
N ALA A 9 -68.44 20.14 -6.56
CA ALA A 9 -67.02 20.33 -6.80
C ALA A 9 -66.39 21.21 -5.71
N ASP A 10 -65.18 20.88 -5.24
CA ASP A 10 -64.10 21.85 -5.07
C ASP A 10 -62.74 21.14 -4.94
N SER A 11 -61.68 21.90 -5.11
CA SER A 11 -60.43 21.57 -5.77
C SER A 11 -59.24 21.63 -4.83
N ARG A 12 -58.39 20.58 -4.80
CA ARG A 12 -57.02 20.64 -4.25
C ARG A 12 -56.07 19.68 -5.00
N PRO A 13 -54.84 20.10 -5.35
CA PRO A 13 -53.87 19.24 -6.01
C PRO A 13 -53.02 18.46 -5.00
N GLY A 14 -53.09 17.13 -5.04
CA GLY A 14 -52.20 16.22 -4.31
C GLY A 14 -51.18 15.59 -5.26
N ARG A 15 -49.90 15.92 -5.10
CA ARG A 15 -48.79 15.25 -5.78
C ARG A 15 -47.71 14.91 -4.76
N GLU A 16 -47.84 13.76 -4.12
CA GLU A 16 -46.75 13.15 -3.36
C GLU A 16 -45.82 12.40 -4.31
N ARG A 17 -44.53 12.78 -4.29
CA ARG A 17 -43.43 12.03 -4.90
C ARG A 17 -42.51 11.56 -3.78
N GLY A 18 -42.38 10.25 -3.69
CA GLY A 18 -41.47 9.59 -2.75
C GLY A 18 -39.99 9.68 -3.15
N LEU A 19 -39.18 9.74 -2.09
CA LEU A 19 -37.98 8.94 -1.84
C LEU A 19 -36.78 9.14 -2.78
N GLY A 20 -35.94 10.11 -2.43
CA GLY A 20 -34.52 10.16 -2.77
C GLY A 20 -33.69 10.16 -1.48
N ASN A 21 -32.95 9.07 -1.22
CA ASN A 21 -31.97 8.97 -0.15
C ASN A 21 -30.72 9.80 -0.51
N GLY A 22 -30.63 11.01 0.02
CA GLY A 22 -29.43 11.84 0.03
C GLY A 22 -28.85 11.91 1.43
N VAL A 23 -27.76 11.17 1.68
CA VAL A 23 -26.88 11.40 2.84
C VAL A 23 -26.11 12.69 2.55
N ALA A 24 -26.67 13.82 3.00
CA ALA A 24 -26.05 15.13 2.94
C ALA A 24 -25.14 15.33 4.15
N ALA A 25 -23.94 15.82 3.86
CA ALA A 25 -22.89 16.19 4.78
C ALA A 25 -23.39 17.12 5.90
N GLY A 26 -23.07 16.77 7.14
CA GLY A 26 -23.19 17.66 8.28
C GLY A 26 -22.21 18.82 8.15
N SER A 27 -22.69 19.97 7.71
CA SER A 27 -22.01 21.24 7.89
C SER A 27 -22.00 21.56 9.38
N CYS A 28 -20.80 21.73 9.92
CA CYS A 28 -20.55 22.18 11.27
C CYS A 28 -21.28 23.51 11.50
N LEU A 29 -22.24 23.51 12.43
CA LEU A 29 -22.79 24.74 12.99
C LEU A 29 -21.66 25.48 13.72
N GLU A 30 -21.52 26.77 13.41
CA GLU A 30 -20.73 27.70 14.20
C GLU A 30 -21.25 27.74 15.65
N PRO A 31 -20.39 27.81 16.67
CA PRO A 31 -20.82 27.98 18.03
C PRO A 31 -21.22 29.45 18.23
N SER A 32 -22.53 29.69 18.31
CA SER A 32 -23.10 30.92 18.89
C SER A 32 -22.54 31.10 20.30
N THR A 33 -21.74 32.16 20.49
CA THR A 33 -21.31 32.63 21.81
C THR A 33 -22.48 33.33 22.49
N GLU A 34 -23.40 32.56 23.05
CA GLU A 34 -24.37 33.08 24.01
C GLU A 34 -23.77 33.00 25.41
N HIS A 35 -23.37 34.15 25.94
CA HIS A 35 -22.97 34.33 27.33
C HIS A 35 -24.21 34.21 28.23
N ALA A 36 -24.51 33.01 28.70
CA ALA A 36 -25.49 32.79 29.75
C ALA A 36 -24.91 33.24 31.11
N GLU A 37 -25.15 34.50 31.48
CA GLU A 37 -24.75 35.08 32.76
C GLU A 37 -25.78 34.69 33.86
N PHE A 38 -25.58 33.53 34.50
CA PHE A 38 -26.41 33.09 35.62
C PHE A 38 -25.96 33.78 36.92
N ARG A 39 -26.66 34.84 37.33
CA ARG A 39 -26.41 35.56 38.60
C ARG A 39 -27.22 34.93 39.74
N THR A 40 -26.56 34.25 40.66
CA THR A 40 -27.14 33.88 41.97
C THR A 40 -26.62 34.84 43.03
N PHE A 41 -27.51 35.55 43.72
CA PHE A 41 -27.18 36.54 44.74
C PHE A 41 -26.91 35.86 46.10
N GLY A 42 -25.66 35.87 46.55
CA GLY A 42 -25.26 35.51 47.91
C GLY A 42 -25.06 36.76 48.79
N ALA A 43 -25.36 36.65 50.09
CA ALA A 43 -25.48 37.77 51.04
C ALA A 43 -24.17 38.51 51.43
N THR A 44 -23.04 38.27 50.77
CA THR A 44 -21.76 38.96 51.06
C THR A 44 -21.17 39.69 49.86
N GLY A 45 -21.88 39.78 48.72
CA GLY A 45 -21.51 40.66 47.61
C GLY A 45 -20.16 40.35 46.92
N VAL A 46 -19.46 39.28 47.30
CA VAL A 46 -18.24 38.83 46.63
C VAL A 46 -18.62 37.82 45.54
N PRO A 47 -18.40 38.12 44.25
CA PRO A 47 -18.65 37.17 43.19
C PRO A 47 -17.64 36.01 43.27
N ILE A 48 -18.08 34.83 43.67
CA ILE A 48 -17.28 33.60 43.56
C ILE A 48 -17.31 33.18 42.09
N GLN A 49 -16.24 33.51 41.37
CA GLN A 49 -16.03 33.04 39.99
C GLN A 49 -15.61 31.56 40.05
N VAL A 50 -16.56 30.65 39.86
CA VAL A 50 -16.26 29.22 39.69
C VAL A 50 -15.73 29.02 38.27
N THR A 51 -14.41 29.15 38.11
CA THR A 51 -13.75 28.79 36.84
C THR A 51 -13.73 27.27 36.71
N VAL A 52 -14.66 26.73 35.92
CA VAL A 52 -14.58 25.34 35.44
C VAL A 52 -13.39 25.26 34.48
N ARG A 53 -12.24 24.83 34.97
CA ARG A 53 -11.09 24.52 34.11
C ARG A 53 -11.46 23.26 33.33
N PRO A 54 -11.50 23.29 31.98
CA PRO A 54 -11.77 22.09 31.21
C PRO A 54 -10.75 21.02 31.62
N GLN A 55 -11.24 19.88 32.10
CA GLN A 55 -10.38 18.75 32.43
C GLN A 55 -9.63 18.32 31.17
N GLY A 56 -8.36 17.98 31.39
CA GLY A 56 -7.31 17.84 30.39
C GLY A 56 -7.79 17.30 29.05
N ALA A 57 -7.35 17.97 27.98
CA ALA A 57 -7.23 17.38 26.67
C ALA A 57 -6.70 15.95 26.84
N HIS A 58 -7.54 14.94 26.54
CA HIS A 58 -7.06 13.59 26.34
C HIS A 58 -5.97 13.71 25.29
N VAL A 59 -4.70 13.64 25.73
CA VAL A 59 -3.56 13.53 24.84
C VAL A 59 -3.85 12.25 24.06
N ALA A 60 -4.38 12.42 22.85
CA ALA A 60 -4.63 11.34 21.93
C ALA A 60 -3.26 10.73 21.68
N ARG A 61 -2.92 9.69 22.43
CA ARG A 61 -1.66 8.96 22.29
C ARG A 61 -1.64 8.52 20.84
N SER A 62 -0.81 9.19 20.05
CA SER A 62 -0.42 8.75 18.73
C SER A 62 -0.01 7.30 18.92
N ARG A 63 -0.85 6.36 18.47
CA ARG A 63 -0.48 4.95 18.47
C ARG A 63 0.66 4.86 17.46
N SER A 64 1.89 4.98 17.93
CA SER A 64 3.05 4.59 17.15
C SER A 64 2.76 3.20 16.62
N ALA A 65 2.78 3.03 15.30
CA ALA A 65 2.63 1.71 14.69
C ALA A 65 3.57 0.74 15.43
N LEU A 66 3.00 -0.28 16.08
CA LEU A 66 3.80 -1.21 16.88
C LEU A 66 4.82 -1.86 15.93
N PRO A 67 6.11 -1.96 16.29
CA PRO A 67 7.12 -2.63 15.48
C PRO A 67 6.68 -4.04 15.03
N ALA A 68 5.90 -4.73 15.87
CA ALA A 68 5.31 -6.03 15.57
C ALA A 68 4.35 -6.01 14.36
N ALA A 69 3.55 -4.96 14.18
CA ALA A 69 2.60 -4.85 13.07
C ALA A 69 3.32 -4.64 11.72
N ASP A 70 4.40 -3.88 11.72
CA ASP A 70 5.25 -3.70 10.53
C ASP A 70 5.97 -4.99 10.14
N LEU A 71 6.47 -5.72 11.15
CA LEU A 71 7.07 -7.03 10.94
C LEU A 71 6.05 -8.03 10.39
N ALA A 72 4.85 -8.09 10.98
CA ALA A 72 3.78 -8.97 10.52
C ALA A 72 3.41 -8.71 9.05
N ARG A 73 3.27 -7.44 8.65
CA ARG A 73 3.01 -7.08 7.24
C ARG A 73 4.12 -7.57 6.31
N THR A 74 5.38 -7.44 6.73
CA THR A 74 6.55 -7.88 5.96
C THR A 74 6.55 -9.40 5.80
N VAL A 75 6.32 -10.15 6.88
CA VAL A 75 6.30 -11.62 6.87
C VAL A 75 5.12 -12.16 6.05
N VAL A 76 3.92 -11.60 6.23
CA VAL A 76 2.73 -11.99 5.45
C VAL A 76 2.96 -11.74 3.96
N PHE A 77 3.63 -10.64 3.60
CA PHE A 77 3.94 -10.37 2.20
C PHE A 77 4.99 -11.33 1.64
N ALA A 78 6.00 -11.71 2.42
CA ALA A 78 6.96 -12.74 2.02
C ALA A 78 6.26 -14.10 1.80
N ALA A 79 5.30 -14.45 2.67
CA ALA A 79 4.46 -15.64 2.50
C ALA A 79 3.59 -15.56 1.24
N PHE A 80 3.03 -14.39 0.92
CA PHE A 80 2.32 -14.17 -0.34
C PHE A 80 3.22 -14.42 -1.56
N ILE A 81 4.46 -13.94 -1.54
CA ILE A 81 5.44 -14.21 -2.61
C ILE A 81 5.73 -15.71 -2.72
N ALA A 82 5.85 -16.43 -1.60
CA ALA A 82 5.99 -17.89 -1.61
C ALA A 82 4.78 -18.61 -2.23
N VAL A 83 3.55 -18.14 -1.94
CA VAL A 83 2.31 -18.67 -2.54
C VAL A 83 2.29 -18.46 -4.05
N LEU A 84 2.78 -17.32 -4.56
CA LEU A 84 2.93 -17.13 -6.01
C LEU A 84 3.91 -18.13 -6.64
N GLY A 85 4.83 -18.71 -5.86
CA GLY A 85 5.74 -19.78 -6.27
C GLY A 85 5.09 -21.17 -6.36
N ILE A 86 3.84 -21.35 -5.93
CA ILE A 86 3.13 -22.62 -6.14
C ILE A 86 2.83 -22.84 -7.63
N PHE A 87 2.62 -21.76 -8.38
CA PHE A 87 2.39 -21.84 -9.82
C PHE A 87 3.68 -22.27 -10.54
N PRO A 88 3.63 -23.36 -11.33
CA PRO A 88 4.79 -23.86 -12.03
C PRO A 88 5.26 -22.86 -13.08
N GLY A 89 6.57 -22.75 -13.24
CA GLY A 89 7.17 -21.93 -14.29
C GLY A 89 7.06 -22.61 -15.65
N VAL A 90 6.87 -21.82 -16.70
CA VAL A 90 6.81 -22.32 -18.09
C VAL A 90 8.12 -22.00 -18.80
N TYR A 91 8.82 -23.03 -19.26
CA TYR A 91 10.03 -22.88 -20.08
C TYR A 91 9.63 -22.75 -21.55
N VAL A 92 9.94 -21.63 -22.17
CA VAL A 92 9.59 -21.33 -23.56
C VAL A 92 10.85 -21.20 -24.40
N GLY A 93 10.84 -21.76 -25.61
CA GLY A 93 11.92 -21.56 -26.60
C GLY A 93 13.29 -22.07 -26.17
N GLY A 94 13.36 -23.11 -25.34
CA GLY A 94 14.64 -23.66 -24.84
C GLY A 94 15.37 -22.76 -23.83
N SER A 95 14.72 -21.70 -23.33
CA SER A 95 15.27 -20.85 -22.28
C SER A 95 15.55 -21.64 -21.00
N ALA A 96 16.71 -21.43 -20.38
CA ALA A 96 17.05 -21.98 -19.07
C ALA A 96 16.34 -21.26 -17.90
N VAL A 97 15.72 -20.11 -18.18
CA VAL A 97 14.98 -19.29 -17.22
C VAL A 97 13.48 -19.45 -17.50
N PRO A 98 12.68 -19.89 -16.51
CA PRO A 98 11.25 -20.08 -16.69
C PRO A 98 10.47 -18.77 -16.58
N ILE A 99 9.36 -18.67 -17.31
CA ILE A 99 8.36 -17.63 -17.12
C ILE A 99 7.53 -17.98 -15.87
N VAL A 100 7.54 -17.11 -14.88
CA VAL A 100 6.86 -17.31 -13.59
C VAL A 100 5.95 -16.13 -13.28
N VAL A 101 4.87 -16.36 -12.52
CA VAL A 101 4.03 -15.28 -11.96
C VAL A 101 4.64 -14.66 -10.70
N GLN A 102 5.54 -15.41 -10.04
CA GLN A 102 6.15 -15.04 -8.77
C GLN A 102 6.95 -13.73 -8.81
N ASN A 103 7.54 -13.38 -9.96
CA ASN A 103 8.26 -12.12 -10.17
C ASN A 103 7.38 -10.86 -10.12
N MET A 104 6.05 -11.01 -10.07
CA MET A 104 5.12 -9.91 -9.75
C MET A 104 5.17 -9.52 -8.26
N GLY A 105 5.51 -10.47 -7.39
CA GLY A 105 5.60 -10.28 -5.94
C GLY A 105 6.51 -9.12 -5.51
N PRO A 106 7.76 -9.02 -6.00
CA PRO A 106 8.65 -7.88 -5.75
C PRO A 106 8.05 -6.51 -6.12
N LEU A 107 7.35 -6.43 -7.26
CA LEU A 107 6.72 -5.18 -7.73
C LEU A 107 5.61 -4.74 -6.77
N LEU A 108 4.79 -5.69 -6.32
CA LEU A 108 3.74 -5.44 -5.34
C LEU A 108 4.33 -5.11 -3.96
N ALA A 109 5.40 -5.80 -3.54
CA ALA A 109 6.08 -5.55 -2.27
C ALA A 109 6.60 -4.11 -2.22
N GLY A 110 7.30 -3.67 -3.26
CA GLY A 110 7.76 -2.30 -3.37
C GLY A 110 6.62 -1.29 -3.39
N SER A 111 5.62 -1.52 -4.24
CA SER A 111 4.51 -0.59 -4.44
C SER A 111 3.55 -0.49 -3.25
N ILE A 112 3.43 -1.54 -2.43
CA ILE A 112 2.52 -1.60 -1.28
C ILE A 112 3.26 -1.38 0.04
N LEU A 113 4.41 -2.00 0.29
CA LEU A 113 5.11 -1.86 1.57
C LEU A 113 6.04 -0.63 1.58
N GLY A 114 6.37 -0.09 0.41
CA GLY A 114 7.37 0.96 0.21
C GLY A 114 8.79 0.42 0.13
N ALA A 115 9.74 1.28 -0.23
CA ALA A 115 11.10 0.87 -0.61
C ALA A 115 11.82 0.02 0.45
N ARG A 116 11.89 0.51 1.70
CA ARG A 116 12.64 -0.14 2.78
C ARG A 116 12.01 -1.47 3.20
N ARG A 117 10.69 -1.47 3.43
CA ARG A 117 9.97 -2.65 3.91
C ARG A 117 9.81 -3.70 2.81
N GLY A 118 9.59 -3.27 1.56
CA GLY A 118 9.61 -4.15 0.40
C GLY A 118 10.97 -4.82 0.21
N ALA A 119 12.07 -4.07 0.29
CA ALA A 119 13.40 -4.66 0.22
C ALA A 119 13.66 -5.67 1.35
N VAL A 120 13.32 -5.33 2.61
CA VAL A 120 13.46 -6.25 3.75
C VAL A 120 12.59 -7.50 3.59
N CYS A 121 11.36 -7.37 3.07
CA CYS A 121 10.49 -8.49 2.72
C CYS A 121 11.18 -9.44 1.74
N LEU A 122 11.82 -8.90 0.70
CA LEU A 122 12.48 -9.72 -0.31
C LEU A 122 13.78 -10.31 0.22
N LEU A 123 14.56 -9.59 1.03
CA LEU A 123 15.73 -10.16 1.69
C LEU A 123 15.34 -11.33 2.61
N LEU A 124 14.26 -11.20 3.38
CA LEU A 124 13.73 -12.29 4.20
C LEU A 124 13.34 -13.50 3.32
N PHE A 125 12.62 -13.25 2.22
CA PHE A 125 12.25 -14.30 1.27
C PHE A 125 13.50 -15.00 0.69
N LEU A 126 14.53 -14.25 0.32
CA LEU A 126 15.79 -14.80 -0.21
C LEU A 126 16.55 -15.63 0.82
N VAL A 127 16.52 -15.24 2.10
CA VAL A 127 17.08 -16.06 3.19
C VAL A 127 16.34 -17.38 3.29
N LEU A 128 15.00 -17.40 3.20
CA LEU A 128 14.24 -18.65 3.20
C LEU A 128 14.62 -19.55 2.01
N VAL A 129 14.76 -18.97 0.81
CA VAL A 129 15.26 -19.71 -0.35
C VAL A 129 16.65 -20.29 -0.07
N ALA A 130 17.58 -19.48 0.45
CA ALA A 130 18.95 -19.91 0.75
C ALA A 130 19.01 -21.05 1.78
N LEU A 131 18.12 -21.03 2.77
CA LEU A 131 17.97 -22.10 3.78
C LEU A 131 17.42 -23.42 3.19
N GLY A 132 17.01 -23.44 1.92
CA GLY A 132 16.56 -24.65 1.24
C GLY A 132 15.04 -24.83 1.19
N PHE A 133 14.26 -23.84 1.63
CA PHE A 133 12.80 -23.94 1.53
C PHE A 133 12.37 -23.93 0.04
N PRO A 134 11.49 -24.86 -0.39
CA PRO A 134 11.06 -24.99 -1.78
C PRO A 134 9.97 -23.96 -2.15
N VAL A 135 10.27 -22.67 -1.95
CA VAL A 135 9.30 -21.57 -2.08
C VAL A 135 9.36 -20.85 -3.43
N LEU A 136 10.30 -21.20 -4.30
CA LEU A 136 10.33 -20.70 -5.67
C LEU A 136 9.48 -21.57 -6.60
N SER A 137 9.01 -20.99 -7.70
CA SER A 137 8.29 -21.68 -8.76
C SER A 137 8.94 -23.01 -9.16
N GLY A 138 8.11 -24.06 -9.19
CA GLY A 138 8.55 -25.43 -9.45
C GLY A 138 9.17 -26.13 -8.24
N GLY A 139 8.92 -25.65 -7.01
CA GLY A 139 9.43 -26.25 -5.78
C GLY A 139 10.93 -26.07 -5.60
N ARG A 140 11.51 -25.01 -6.18
CA ARG A 140 12.95 -24.76 -6.16
C ARG A 140 13.37 -24.05 -4.87
N GLY A 141 14.58 -24.34 -4.40
CA GLY A 141 15.17 -23.74 -3.21
C GLY A 141 16.64 -24.13 -3.06
N GLY A 142 17.32 -23.56 -2.07
CA GLY A 142 18.71 -23.82 -1.72
C GLY A 142 19.72 -22.91 -2.42
N LEU A 143 20.96 -22.98 -1.93
CA LEU A 143 22.06 -22.13 -2.41
C LEU A 143 22.39 -22.32 -3.90
N ALA A 144 22.21 -23.53 -4.43
CA ALA A 144 22.48 -23.85 -5.83
C ALA A 144 21.64 -23.03 -6.82
N VAL A 145 20.44 -22.59 -6.42
CA VAL A 145 19.59 -21.75 -7.27
C VAL A 145 20.23 -20.40 -7.58
N PHE A 146 21.00 -19.86 -6.64
CA PHE A 146 21.69 -18.59 -6.83
C PHE A 146 22.84 -18.72 -7.82
N ALA A 147 23.54 -19.86 -7.87
CA ALA A 147 24.61 -20.10 -8.85
C ALA A 147 24.08 -20.40 -10.27
N GLY A 148 22.79 -20.68 -10.43
CA GLY A 148 22.17 -21.00 -11.72
C GLY A 148 21.70 -19.78 -12.52
N PRO A 149 21.20 -20.00 -13.77
CA PRO A 149 20.75 -18.94 -14.69
C PRO A 149 19.73 -17.94 -14.11
N THR A 150 18.88 -18.39 -13.21
CA THR A 150 17.82 -17.58 -12.58
C THR A 150 18.32 -16.75 -11.40
N GLY A 151 19.53 -17.01 -10.91
CA GLY A 151 20.06 -16.43 -9.67
C GLY A 151 20.07 -14.92 -9.67
N GLY A 152 20.49 -14.30 -10.78
CA GLY A 152 20.54 -12.86 -10.94
C GLY A 152 19.18 -12.17 -10.83
N PHE A 153 18.14 -12.75 -11.41
CA PHE A 153 16.76 -12.22 -11.28
C PHE A 153 16.28 -12.35 -9.83
N ILE A 154 16.48 -13.51 -9.23
CA ILE A 154 16.08 -13.75 -7.83
C ILE A 154 16.78 -12.78 -6.88
N LEU A 155 18.08 -12.53 -7.06
CA LEU A 155 18.82 -11.51 -6.29
C LEU A 155 18.35 -10.09 -6.61
N GLY A 156 18.02 -9.81 -7.88
CA GLY A 156 17.49 -8.54 -8.37
C GLY A 156 16.14 -8.15 -7.78
N TRP A 157 15.34 -9.11 -7.29
CA TRP A 157 14.02 -8.85 -6.71
C TRP A 157 14.04 -7.88 -5.52
N ALA A 158 15.07 -7.91 -4.68
CA ALA A 158 15.19 -6.96 -3.57
C ALA A 158 15.40 -5.52 -4.07
N ALA A 159 16.23 -5.35 -5.10
CA ALA A 159 16.46 -4.05 -5.74
C ALA A 159 15.22 -3.57 -6.50
N SER A 160 14.53 -4.48 -7.19
CA SER A 160 13.26 -4.23 -7.88
C SER A 160 12.20 -3.65 -6.92
N ALA A 161 12.00 -4.28 -5.76
CA ALA A 161 11.09 -3.80 -4.72
C ALA A 161 11.50 -2.43 -4.17
N ALA A 162 12.80 -2.21 -3.95
CA ALA A 162 13.31 -0.92 -3.49
C ALA A 162 13.00 0.20 -4.49
N VAL A 163 13.32 0.00 -5.77
CA VAL A 163 13.11 0.98 -6.85
C VAL A 163 11.62 1.29 -7.02
N ALA A 164 10.77 0.28 -7.13
CA ALA A 164 9.33 0.48 -7.25
C ALA A 164 8.77 1.29 -6.06
N GLY A 165 9.16 0.92 -4.83
CA GLY A 165 8.72 1.62 -3.63
C GLY A 165 9.24 3.06 -3.51
N LEU A 166 10.44 3.37 -4.04
CA LEU A 166 10.98 4.73 -4.07
C LEU A 166 10.17 5.63 -5.01
N LEU A 167 9.71 5.10 -6.15
CA LEU A 167 8.87 5.84 -7.08
C LEU A 167 7.47 6.08 -6.50
N VAL A 168 6.84 5.05 -5.93
CA VAL A 168 5.51 5.20 -5.31
C VAL A 168 5.52 6.21 -4.16
N ARG A 169 6.60 6.26 -3.37
CA ARG A 169 6.74 7.20 -2.25
C ARG A 169 6.53 8.65 -2.66
N ARG A 170 6.92 9.04 -3.89
CA ARG A 170 6.78 10.41 -4.40
C ARG A 170 5.34 10.81 -4.70
N ALA A 171 4.43 9.84 -4.83
CA ALA A 171 3.02 10.05 -5.16
C ALA A 171 2.07 9.69 -4.01
N LEU A 172 2.60 9.42 -2.81
CA LEU A 172 1.80 9.23 -1.61
C LEU A 172 1.10 10.53 -1.18
N PRO A 173 -0.06 10.46 -0.49
CA PRO A 173 -0.71 9.25 0.05
C PRO A 173 -1.60 8.49 -0.95
N ARG A 174 -1.86 9.04 -2.15
CA ARG A 174 -2.79 8.47 -3.13
C ARG A 174 -2.13 8.36 -4.51
N PRO A 175 -1.26 7.37 -4.72
CA PRO A 175 -0.58 7.21 -6.01
C PRO A 175 -1.61 6.86 -7.10
N GLY A 176 -1.56 7.60 -8.21
CA GLY A 176 -2.40 7.31 -9.38
C GLY A 176 -1.93 6.05 -10.12
N LEU A 177 -2.83 5.44 -10.89
CA LEU A 177 -2.51 4.25 -11.70
C LEU A 177 -1.30 4.45 -12.63
N PRO A 178 -1.12 5.58 -13.34
CA PRO A 178 0.06 5.80 -14.18
C PRO A 178 1.38 5.78 -13.39
N THR A 179 1.39 6.38 -12.19
CA THR A 179 2.57 6.36 -11.31
C THR A 179 2.88 4.94 -10.82
N LEU A 180 1.86 4.15 -10.51
CA LEU A 180 2.03 2.76 -10.10
C LEU A 180 2.53 1.88 -11.26
N VAL A 181 2.02 2.08 -12.48
CA VAL A 181 2.54 1.41 -13.68
C VAL A 181 4.00 1.78 -13.88
N LEU A 182 4.35 3.07 -13.83
CA LEU A 182 5.74 3.52 -13.97
C LEU A 182 6.65 2.93 -12.89
N ALA A 183 6.19 2.86 -11.65
CA ALA A 183 6.94 2.26 -10.55
C ALA A 183 7.18 0.76 -10.78
N CYS A 184 6.16 0.02 -11.20
CA CYS A 184 6.27 -1.39 -11.55
C CYS A 184 7.19 -1.62 -12.76
N VAL A 185 7.11 -0.78 -13.80
CA VAL A 185 8.03 -0.83 -14.95
C VAL A 185 9.47 -0.59 -14.50
N ALA A 186 9.73 0.41 -13.67
CA ALA A 186 11.06 0.70 -13.16
C ALA A 186 11.60 -0.45 -12.28
N GLY A 187 10.75 -1.06 -11.45
CA GLY A 187 11.08 -2.25 -10.69
C GLY A 187 11.44 -3.43 -11.59
N ALA A 188 10.63 -3.70 -12.62
CA ALA A 188 10.89 -4.78 -13.57
C ALA A 188 12.18 -4.52 -14.37
N ALA A 189 12.40 -3.27 -14.82
CA ALA A 189 13.63 -2.89 -15.50
C ALA A 189 14.87 -3.11 -14.62
N MET A 190 14.77 -2.82 -13.32
CA MET A 190 15.85 -3.10 -12.36
C MET A 190 16.12 -4.60 -12.22
N ASP A 191 15.08 -5.43 -12.23
CA ASP A 191 15.24 -6.89 -12.20
C ASP A 191 16.00 -7.39 -13.44
N TYR A 192 15.64 -6.90 -14.63
CA TYR A 192 16.34 -7.25 -15.87
C TYR A 192 17.77 -6.71 -15.91
N LEU A 193 18.00 -5.51 -15.36
CA LEU A 193 19.34 -4.91 -15.29
C LEU A 193 20.31 -5.75 -14.46
N VAL A 194 19.82 -6.47 -13.45
CA VAL A 194 20.64 -7.39 -12.64
C VAL A 194 20.64 -8.80 -13.23
N GLY A 195 19.47 -9.30 -13.60
CA GLY A 195 19.25 -10.68 -14.03
C GLY A 195 19.88 -11.02 -15.37
N VAL A 196 19.75 -10.16 -16.39
CA VAL A 196 20.25 -10.44 -17.74
C VAL A 196 21.79 -10.48 -17.78
N PRO A 197 22.52 -9.52 -17.20
CA PRO A 197 23.99 -9.59 -17.18
C PRO A 197 24.51 -10.78 -16.36
N TYR A 198 23.86 -11.07 -15.22
CA TYR A 198 24.20 -12.24 -14.41
C TYR A 198 24.03 -13.53 -15.20
N TRP A 199 22.88 -13.69 -15.87
CA TRP A 199 22.61 -14.85 -16.68
C TRP A 199 23.62 -14.98 -17.82
N GLY A 200 23.93 -13.88 -18.51
CA GLY A 200 24.97 -13.83 -19.55
C GLY A 200 26.33 -14.30 -19.05
N ALA A 201 26.72 -13.93 -17.83
CA ALA A 201 27.95 -14.40 -17.20
C ALA A 201 27.91 -15.91 -16.89
N VAL A 202 26.76 -16.44 -16.44
CA VAL A 202 26.59 -17.87 -16.15
C VAL A 202 26.70 -18.74 -17.41
N ILE A 203 26.14 -18.28 -18.54
CA ILE A 203 26.16 -19.04 -19.80
C ILE A 203 27.34 -18.71 -20.71
N GLY A 204 28.10 -17.64 -20.42
CA GLY A 204 29.21 -17.17 -21.23
C GLY A 204 28.81 -16.42 -22.52
N ASP A 205 27.53 -16.06 -22.68
CA ASP A 205 27.00 -15.36 -23.86
C ASP A 205 25.95 -14.32 -23.45
N PHE A 206 26.38 -13.06 -23.34
CA PHE A 206 25.52 -11.93 -23.02
C PHE A 206 24.48 -11.63 -24.12
N GLY A 207 24.83 -11.87 -25.39
CA GLY A 207 23.96 -11.61 -26.51
C GLY A 207 22.80 -12.60 -26.58
N ALA A 208 23.08 -13.89 -26.33
CA ALA A 208 22.05 -14.91 -26.19
C ALA A 208 21.13 -14.62 -24.99
N ALA A 209 21.69 -14.32 -23.81
CA ALA A 209 20.89 -14.00 -22.62
C ALA A 209 19.95 -12.82 -22.86
N ALA A 210 20.44 -11.73 -23.49
CA ALA A 210 19.62 -10.57 -23.81
C ALA A 210 18.50 -10.89 -24.81
N LYS A 211 18.82 -11.60 -25.91
CA LYS A 211 17.82 -12.00 -26.92
C LYS A 211 16.77 -12.93 -26.34
N GLN A 212 17.17 -13.93 -25.55
CA GLN A 212 16.23 -14.87 -24.95
C GLN A 212 15.33 -14.19 -23.92
N SER A 213 15.82 -13.18 -23.20
CA SER A 213 15.02 -12.42 -22.24
C SER A 213 13.84 -11.67 -22.88
N LEU A 214 13.86 -11.42 -24.19
CA LEU A 214 12.75 -10.79 -24.91
C LEU A 214 11.46 -11.64 -24.87
N VAL A 215 11.56 -12.96 -24.67
CA VAL A 215 10.39 -13.84 -24.57
C VAL A 215 9.58 -13.58 -23.29
N PHE A 216 10.20 -12.99 -22.26
CA PHE A 216 9.58 -12.71 -20.97
C PHE A 216 8.73 -11.41 -21.00
N LEU A 217 9.08 -10.47 -21.88
CA LEU A 217 8.49 -9.12 -21.94
C LEU A 217 6.95 -9.11 -22.07
N PRO A 218 6.32 -9.91 -22.94
CA PRO A 218 4.85 -9.88 -23.07
C PRO A 218 4.14 -10.28 -21.77
N GLY A 219 4.64 -11.33 -21.11
CA GLY A 219 4.09 -11.81 -19.85
C GLY A 219 4.35 -10.84 -18.69
N ASP A 220 5.53 -10.24 -18.65
CA ASP A 220 5.89 -9.26 -17.61
C ASP A 220 5.15 -7.93 -17.79
N ALA A 221 4.88 -7.49 -19.02
CA ALA A 221 4.04 -6.33 -19.27
C ALA A 221 2.62 -6.51 -18.69
N ALA A 222 2.02 -7.69 -18.88
CA ALA A 222 0.72 -8.02 -18.28
C ALA A 222 0.78 -8.01 -16.74
N LYS A 223 1.84 -8.60 -16.16
CA LYS A 223 2.05 -8.61 -14.70
C LYS A 223 2.27 -7.22 -14.12
N VAL A 224 2.99 -6.34 -14.82
CA VAL A 224 3.23 -4.95 -14.42
C VAL A 224 1.90 -4.21 -14.31
N VAL A 225 1.02 -4.35 -15.31
CA VAL A 225 -0.31 -3.73 -15.29
C VAL A 225 -1.15 -4.31 -14.15
N LEU A 226 -1.18 -5.64 -14.01
CA LEU A 226 -1.91 -6.30 -12.94
C LEU A 226 -1.41 -5.87 -11.56
N ALA A 227 -0.09 -5.82 -11.35
CA ALA A 227 0.52 -5.37 -10.11
C ALA A 227 0.14 -3.92 -9.78
N ALA A 228 0.17 -3.03 -10.78
CA ALA A 228 -0.20 -1.64 -10.60
C ALA A 228 -1.69 -1.47 -10.25
N VAL A 229 -2.58 -2.24 -10.89
CA VAL A 229 -4.02 -2.25 -10.58
C VAL A 229 -4.26 -2.75 -9.16
N VAL A 230 -3.64 -3.87 -8.76
CA VAL A 230 -3.74 -4.41 -7.40
C VAL A 230 -3.23 -3.39 -6.39
N ALA A 231 -2.07 -2.79 -6.63
CA ALA A 231 -1.53 -1.75 -5.76
C ALA A 231 -2.47 -0.54 -5.65
N ALA A 232 -3.09 -0.11 -6.75
CA ALA A 232 -4.04 1.00 -6.75
C ALA A 232 -5.28 0.69 -5.89
N ILE A 233 -5.81 -0.54 -5.98
CA ILE A 233 -6.92 -1.01 -5.14
C ILE A 233 -6.51 -0.98 -3.67
N VAL A 234 -5.32 -1.49 -3.34
CA VAL A 234 -4.81 -1.51 -1.97
C VAL A 234 -4.64 -0.10 -1.41
N HIS A 235 -4.07 0.84 -2.17
CA HIS A 235 -3.92 2.23 -1.72
C HIS A 235 -5.25 2.98 -1.55
N ARG A 236 -6.29 2.59 -2.29
CA ARG A 236 -7.66 3.13 -2.13
C ARG A 236 -8.37 2.54 -0.91
N ALA A 237 -8.23 1.23 -0.69
CA ALA A 237 -8.85 0.52 0.43
C ALA A 237 -8.14 0.78 1.76
N LEU A 238 -6.82 0.94 1.73
CA LEU A 238 -5.96 1.19 2.88
C LEU A 238 -5.09 2.42 2.59
N PRO A 239 -5.62 3.65 2.79
CA PRO A 239 -4.83 4.86 2.66
C PRO A 239 -3.63 4.76 3.59
N GLN A 240 -2.43 4.81 3.02
CA GLN A 240 -1.22 4.73 3.82
C GLN A 240 -1.10 6.01 4.65
N THR A 241 -1.47 5.92 5.91
CA THR A 241 -1.10 6.91 6.92
C THR A 241 0.42 6.83 7.01
N GLY A 242 1.12 7.85 6.50
CA GLY A 242 2.59 7.84 6.40
C GLY A 242 3.22 7.30 7.69
N GLY A 243 3.94 6.18 7.57
CA GLY A 243 4.57 5.55 8.74
C GLY A 243 5.51 6.54 9.45
N PRO A 244 5.59 6.50 10.80
CA PRO A 244 6.36 7.46 11.57
C PRO A 244 7.81 7.59 11.10
N GLN A 245 8.29 8.84 11.04
CA GLN A 245 9.67 9.21 10.77
C GLN A 245 10.59 8.80 11.93
N VAL A 246 10.91 7.51 12.05
CA VAL A 246 11.81 7.02 13.11
C VAL A 246 13.24 7.56 12.94
N GLY A 247 13.62 8.08 11.76
CA GLY A 247 14.95 8.65 11.52
C GLY A 247 15.11 10.14 11.79
N ALA A 248 14.05 10.95 11.69
CA ALA A 248 14.17 12.42 11.76
C ALA A 248 13.94 12.98 13.17
N ARG A 249 13.09 12.33 13.98
CA ARG A 249 12.84 12.78 15.37
C ARG A 249 14.03 12.57 16.30
N GLN A 250 14.81 11.50 16.11
CA GLN A 250 16.00 11.25 16.94
C GLN A 250 17.13 12.24 16.67
N ALA A 251 17.19 12.85 15.49
CA ALA A 251 18.18 13.89 15.20
C ALA A 251 17.80 15.24 15.85
N GLY A 252 16.50 15.54 15.91
CA GLY A 252 15.98 16.71 16.64
C GLY A 252 16.16 16.58 18.15
N ASP A 253 15.74 15.45 18.73
CA ASP A 253 15.86 15.20 20.18
C ASP A 253 17.33 15.13 20.64
N ARG A 254 18.27 14.66 19.79
CA ARG A 254 19.71 14.69 20.12
C ARG A 254 20.29 16.10 20.01
N ALA A 255 19.87 16.91 19.04
CA ALA A 255 20.32 18.29 18.93
C ALA A 255 19.76 19.18 20.06
N GLU A 256 18.58 18.87 20.59
CA GLU A 256 17.99 19.56 21.75
C GLU A 256 18.58 19.10 23.08
N ALA A 257 19.05 17.84 23.17
CA ALA A 257 19.78 17.32 24.33
C ALA A 257 21.28 17.72 24.34
N GLU A 258 21.82 18.21 23.22
CA GLU A 258 23.22 18.61 23.07
C GLU A 258 23.43 20.14 22.95
N GLY A 259 22.45 20.96 23.36
CA GLY A 259 22.61 22.42 23.36
C GLY A 259 22.74 23.04 24.77
N PRO A 260 23.40 24.21 24.85
CA PRO A 260 24.84 24.48 24.67
C PRO A 260 25.67 24.40 25.97
#